data_AF-A0A970H263-F1
#
_entry.id   AF-A0A970H263-F1
#
_cell.length_a   1.000
_cell.length_b   1.000
_cell.length_c   1.000
_cell.angle_alpha   90.00
_cell.angle_beta   90.00
_cell.angle_gamma   90.00
#
_symmetry.space_group_name_H-M   'P 1'
#
loop_
_entity.id
_entity.type
_entity.pdbx_description
1 polymer ?
#
loop_
_entity_poly.entity_id
_entity_poly.type
_entity_poly.pdbx_seq_one_letter_code
_entity_poly.pdbx_strand_id
1 'polypeptide(L)' 'MKAVVLDIEEKQAVLLNQDGMFVRVKNRNYEIGQTVELLPSTKRF' A
#
# COMPACT_ATOMS: atom_id res chain seq x y z
N MET A 1 -5.33 8.65 -1.17
CA MET A 1 -4.01 8.78 -1.83
C MET A 1 -3.78 7.55 -2.68
N LYS A 2 -3.37 7.72 -3.95
CA LYS A 2 -3.13 6.58 -4.84
C LYS A 2 -1.74 6.00 -4.61
N ALA A 3 -1.61 4.69 -4.72
CA ALA A 3 -0.34 3.98 -4.64
C ALA A 3 -0.34 2.73 -5.53
N VAL A 4 0.83 2.30 -5.96
CA VAL A 4 1.03 1.08 -6.76
C VAL A 4 1.67 0.02 -5.90
N VAL A 5 1.14 -1.21 -5.94
CA VAL A 5 1.70 -2.36 -5.23
C VAL A 5 2.98 -2.80 -5.94
N LEU A 6 4.10 -2.81 -5.21
CA LEU A 6 5.40 -3.20 -5.76
C LEU A 6 5.81 -4.61 -5.32
N ASP A 7 5.43 -5.00 -4.11
CA ASP A 7 5.83 -6.28 -3.55
C ASP A 7 4.79 -6.81 -2.54
N ILE A 8 4.79 -8.12 -2.33
CA ILE A 8 3.91 -8.83 -1.42
C ILE A 8 4.73 -9.78 -0.55
N GLU A 9 4.85 -9.43 0.72
CA GLU A 9 5.54 -10.22 1.74
C GLU A 9 4.48 -10.90 2.63
N GLU A 10 4.08 -12.12 2.26
CA GLU A 10 3.07 -12.94 2.97
C GLU A 10 1.77 -12.17 3.29
N LYS A 11 1.70 -11.61 4.52
CA LYS A 11 0.54 -10.89 5.09
C LYS A 11 0.60 -9.39 4.87
N GLN A 12 1.66 -8.88 4.24
CA GLN A 12 1.88 -7.47 3.98
C GLN A 12 2.08 -7.21 2.49
N ALA A 13 1.75 -5.99 2.07
CA ALA A 13 2.05 -5.48 0.75
C ALA A 13 2.87 -4.20 0.91
N VAL A 14 3.85 -4.04 0.04
CA VAL A 14 4.66 -2.83 -0.10
C VAL A 14 4.10 -2.02 -1.27
N LEU A 15 3.77 -0.77 -1.01
CA LEU A 15 3.20 0.13 -2.00
C LEU A 15 4.07 1.36 -2.17
N LEU A 16 4.16 1.86 -3.39
CA LEU A 16 4.77 3.14 -3.70
C LEU A 16 3.66 4.16 -3.93
N ASN A 17 3.61 5.20 -3.09
CA ASN A 17 2.68 6.30 -3.29
C ASN A 17 3.19 7.28 -4.36
N GLN A 18 2.33 8.22 -4.75
CA GLN A 18 2.67 9.26 -5.74
C GLN A 18 3.76 10.22 -5.28
N ASP A 19 4.01 10.32 -3.98
CA ASP A 19 5.05 11.16 -3.39
C ASP A 19 6.43 10.44 -3.34
N GLY A 20 6.53 9.22 -3.87
CA GLY A 20 7.75 8.43 -3.88
C GLY A 20 8.07 7.72 -2.56
N MET A 21 7.13 7.70 -1.62
CA MET A 21 7.24 7.00 -0.34
C MET A 21 6.76 5.55 -0.45
N PHE A 22 7.51 4.65 0.18
CA PHE A 22 7.11 3.26 0.38
C PHE A 22 6.22 3.14 1.62
N VAL A 23 5.09 2.48 1.49
CA VAL A 23 4.13 2.25 2.57
C VAL A 23 3.84 0.75 2.66
N ARG A 24 4.01 0.20 3.87
CA ARG A 24 3.62 -1.18 4.18
C ARG A 24 2.21 -1.24 4.74
N VAL A 25 1.36 -2.05 4.13
CA VAL A 25 -0.02 -2.26 4.58
C VAL A 25 -0.33 -3.74 4.66
N LYS A 26 -1.39 -4.10 5.38
CA LYS A 26 -1.88 -5.48 5.39
C LYS A 26 -2.31 -5.88 3.98
N ASN A 27 -1.80 -7.00 3.48
CA ASN A 27 -2.22 -7.56 2.21
C ASN A 27 -3.70 -7.92 2.28
N ARG A 28 -4.50 -7.40 1.34
CA ARG A 28 -5.93 -7.69 1.20
C ARG A 28 -6.20 -8.40 -0.13
N ASN A 29 -5.33 -9.36 -0.47
CA ASN A 29 -5.26 -10.01 -1.78
C ASN A 29 -5.00 -9.00 -2.91
N TYR A 30 -3.99 -8.16 -2.68
CA TYR A 30 -3.51 -7.27 -3.73
C TYR A 30 -2.67 -8.03 -4.75
N GLU A 31 -2.55 -7.44 -5.94
CA GLU A 31 -1.67 -7.93 -6.99
C GLU A 31 -0.54 -6.93 -7.25
N ILE A 32 0.66 -7.42 -7.59
CA ILE A 32 1.78 -6.56 -7.97
C ILE A 32 1.42 -5.78 -9.24
N GLY A 33 1.70 -4.48 -9.25
CA GLY A 33 1.30 -3.55 -10.32
C GLY A 33 -0.11 -2.98 -10.17
N GLN A 34 -0.92 -3.49 -9.24
CA GLN A 34 -2.24 -2.94 -8.96
C GLN A 34 -2.13 -1.52 -8.40
N THR A 35 -2.91 -0.60 -8.95
CA THR A 35 -3.11 0.72 -8.35
C THR A 35 -4.24 0.64 -7.33
N VAL A 36 -3.97 1.04 -6.09
CA VAL A 36 -4.95 1.09 -5.02
C VAL A 36 -5.08 2.49 -4.45
N GLU A 37 -6.25 2.79 -3.92
CA GLU A 37 -6.48 4.03 -3.19
C GLU A 37 -6.37 3.76 -1.69
N LEU A 38 -5.31 4.29 -1.09
CA LEU A 38 -5.09 4.28 0.35
C LEU A 38 -5.87 5.44 0.96
N LEU A 39 -6.85 5.11 1.81
CA LEU A 39 -7.42 6.09 2.73
C LEU A 39 -6.40 6.35 3.84
N PRO A 40 -6.10 7.61 4.18
CA PRO A 40 -5.26 7.91 5.34
C PRO A 40 -5.95 7.33 6.58
N SER A 41 -5.41 6.24 7.12
CA SER A 41 -5.89 5.72 8.39
C SER A 41 -5.40 6.66 9.47
N THR A 42 -6.27 7.58 9.90
CA THR A 42 -6.02 8.43 11.06
C THR A 42 -5.94 7.52 12.30
N LYS A 43 -4.77 6.94 12.57
CA LYS A 43 -4.47 6.43 13.91
C LYS A 43 -4.26 7.66 14.79
N ARG A 44 -5.34 8.13 15.42
CA ARG A 44 -5.23 8.97 16.61
C ARG A 44 -4.60 8.09 17.69
N PHE A 45 -3.39 8.44 18.11
CA PHE A 45 -2.78 7.94 19.34
C PHE A 45 -3.47 8.60 20.54
#